data_AF-A0A917TX97-F1
#
_entry.id   AF-A0A917TX97-F1
#
_cell.length_a   1.000
_cell.length_b   1.000
_cell.length_c   1.000
_cell.angle_alpha   90.00
_cell.angle_beta   90.00
_cell.angle_gamma   90.00
#
_symmetry.space_group_name_H-M   'P 1'
#
loop_
_entity.id
_entity.type
_entity.pdbx_description
1 polymer ?
#
loop_
_entity_poly.entity_id
_entity_poly.type
_entity_poly.pdbx_seq_one_letter_code
_entity_poly.pdbx_strand_id
1 'polypeptide(L)'
;MAVKVERPAPTRVAAFGGRVRSPVPGTSRFRMHDPVIVPTGRAGPGMCRGLLLSGPVPNRGPPGRLTDEEPTRGGPISVEPRVNEQIRAREVRLVGPEGEQVGIVPLERALQLAADVDLDLVEVAPMARPPVCKLMDFGKFKYESALKAREARRNQQQTVIKEMKLRPKIDPHDYETKKGHVVRFLKAGDKVKVTIMFRGREQSRPELGYRLLRRLESEITELGYVESAPKQDGRNMIMVLAPHRAVKASAVAATASRGGPRERTAEEPADAVAAESTATSESAAAGETGMTADTNGQ
;
A
#
# COMPACT_ATOMS: atom_id res chain seq x y z
N MET A 1 52.67 -40.01 -29.61
CA MET A 1 52.33 -38.71 -30.22
C MET A 1 51.45 -37.94 -29.25
N ALA A 2 52.04 -37.02 -28.49
CA ALA A 2 51.33 -36.19 -27.52
C ALA A 2 51.53 -34.73 -27.92
N VAL A 3 50.45 -34.08 -28.32
CA VAL A 3 50.42 -32.69 -28.79
C VAL A 3 50.51 -31.77 -27.56
N LYS A 4 51.65 -31.11 -27.39
CA LYS A 4 51.90 -30.15 -26.32
C LYS A 4 51.37 -28.79 -26.78
N VAL A 5 50.18 -28.43 -26.31
CA VAL A 5 49.55 -27.13 -26.58
C VAL A 5 50.21 -26.08 -25.70
N GLU A 6 51.01 -25.23 -26.34
CA GLU A 6 51.73 -24.10 -25.75
C GLU A 6 50.76 -22.92 -25.54
N ARG A 7 50.63 -22.43 -24.31
CA ARG A 7 49.78 -21.27 -23.97
C ARG A 7 50.58 -19.97 -24.13
N PRO A 8 50.03 -18.90 -24.75
CA PRO A 8 50.73 -17.62 -24.84
C PRO A 8 50.67 -16.83 -23.53
N ALA A 9 51.75 -16.10 -23.25
CA ALA A 9 51.95 -15.26 -22.08
C ALA A 9 51.05 -14.00 -22.08
N PRO A 10 50.65 -13.48 -20.89
CA PRO A 10 49.92 -12.22 -20.80
C PRO A 10 50.85 -11.02 -20.97
N THR A 11 50.51 -10.17 -21.93
CA THR A 11 51.11 -8.84 -22.17
C THR A 11 50.89 -7.91 -20.97
N ARG A 12 51.99 -7.36 -20.46
CA ARG A 12 52.03 -6.27 -19.47
C ARG A 12 51.35 -5.02 -20.03
N VAL A 13 50.22 -4.62 -19.45
CA VAL A 13 49.66 -3.28 -19.63
C VAL A 13 50.31 -2.35 -18.61
N ALA A 14 50.87 -1.26 -19.12
CA ALA A 14 51.64 -0.26 -18.41
C ALA A 14 50.81 0.47 -17.33
N ALA A 15 51.44 0.70 -16.18
CA ALA A 15 50.93 1.53 -15.10
C ALA A 15 50.94 3.01 -15.52
N PHE A 16 49.76 3.60 -15.67
CA PHE A 16 49.59 5.05 -15.77
C PHE A 16 49.26 5.61 -14.38
N GLY A 17 50.21 6.34 -13.81
CA GLY A 17 50.06 7.04 -12.53
C GLY A 17 49.12 8.25 -12.66
N GLY A 18 47.87 8.08 -12.23
CA GLY A 18 46.90 9.16 -12.02
C GLY A 18 46.81 9.49 -10.52
N ARG A 19 47.41 10.61 -10.13
CA ARG A 19 47.46 11.13 -8.76
C ARG A 19 46.13 11.83 -8.43
N VAL A 20 45.17 11.13 -7.81
CA VAL A 20 43.90 11.73 -7.38
C VAL A 20 44.02 12.23 -5.94
N ARG A 21 43.82 13.54 -5.77
CA ARG A 21 43.86 14.27 -4.50
C ARG A 21 42.75 13.81 -3.55
N SER A 22 43.14 13.60 -2.30
CA SER A 22 42.29 13.43 -1.13
C SER A 22 41.46 14.70 -0.82
N PRO A 23 40.18 14.58 -0.39
CA PRO A 23 39.45 15.70 0.19
C PRO A 23 39.81 15.86 1.68
N VAL A 24 40.27 17.07 2.03
CA VAL A 24 40.50 17.54 3.41
C VAL A 24 39.17 17.82 4.13
N PRO A 25 38.98 17.41 5.39
CA PRO A 25 37.85 17.85 6.20
C PRO A 25 38.10 19.26 6.77
N GLY A 26 37.24 20.19 6.38
CA GLY A 26 37.23 21.57 6.87
C GLY A 26 36.75 21.65 8.32
N THR A 27 37.64 22.17 9.17
CA THR A 27 37.36 22.64 10.52
C THR A 27 36.50 23.91 10.47
N SER A 28 35.25 23.83 10.91
CA SER A 28 34.48 25.01 11.34
C SER A 28 34.03 24.81 12.78
N ARG A 29 34.83 25.39 13.69
CA ARG A 29 34.43 25.80 15.02
C ARG A 29 33.16 26.66 14.91
N PHE A 30 32.05 26.22 15.47
CA PHE A 30 31.07 27.14 16.05
C PHE A 30 30.62 26.60 17.40
N ARG A 31 30.99 27.36 18.42
CA ARG A 31 30.66 27.17 19.83
C ARG A 31 29.16 27.34 20.06
N MET A 32 28.65 26.56 21.00
CA MET A 32 27.73 26.93 22.09
C MET A 32 26.92 28.22 21.90
N HIS A 33 25.59 28.08 21.86
CA HIS A 33 24.72 28.57 22.93
C HIS A 33 23.30 28.01 22.73
N ASP A 34 22.85 27.18 23.68
CA ASP A 34 21.43 27.07 24.01
C ASP A 34 20.94 28.46 24.47
N PRO A 35 19.65 28.81 24.23
CA PRO A 35 18.72 28.62 25.34
C PRO A 35 17.29 28.20 24.96
N VAL A 36 16.81 27.32 25.84
CA VAL A 36 15.44 27.12 26.32
C VAL A 36 14.53 28.36 26.21
N ILE A 37 13.35 28.22 25.61
CA ILE A 37 12.20 29.13 25.85
C ILE A 37 10.91 28.29 25.96
N VAL A 38 10.41 28.18 27.19
CA VAL A 38 9.02 27.83 27.55
C VAL A 38 8.57 28.84 28.64
N PRO A 39 7.28 28.97 28.99
CA PRO A 39 6.58 30.25 28.91
C PRO A 39 6.11 30.76 30.28
N THR A 40 6.12 32.08 30.49
CA THR A 40 5.45 32.70 31.66
C THR A 40 4.97 34.10 31.30
N GLY A 41 3.68 34.41 31.50
CA GLY A 41 3.21 35.78 31.35
C GLY A 41 1.71 35.97 31.26
N ARG A 42 1.00 35.63 32.34
CA ARG A 42 -0.40 35.95 32.60
C ARG A 42 -0.50 37.38 33.14
N ALA A 43 -1.30 38.28 32.54
CA ALA A 43 -2.04 39.36 33.23
C ALA A 43 -2.81 40.31 32.27
N GLY A 44 -4.15 40.30 32.37
CA GLY A 44 -4.90 41.46 32.87
C GLY A 44 -5.41 42.53 31.87
N PRO A 45 -6.70 42.92 31.92
CA PRO A 45 -7.36 43.80 30.96
C PRO A 45 -7.35 45.29 31.38
N GLY A 46 -7.42 46.20 30.41
CA GLY A 46 -7.52 47.64 30.64
C GLY A 46 -8.38 48.33 29.61
N MET A 47 -9.62 48.63 30.01
CA MET A 47 -10.59 49.44 29.30
C MET A 47 -10.08 50.87 29.15
N CYS A 48 -10.19 51.48 27.97
CA CYS A 48 -10.28 52.94 27.83
C CYS A 48 -11.20 53.30 26.66
N ARG A 49 -12.19 54.12 27.02
CA ARG A 49 -13.28 54.69 26.22
C ARG A 49 -12.79 55.46 24.99
N GLY A 50 -13.49 55.24 23.87
CA GLY A 50 -14.31 56.26 23.21
C GLY A 50 -13.59 57.41 22.51
N LEU A 51 -13.72 57.46 21.18
CA LEU A 51 -14.06 58.69 20.46
C LEU A 51 -14.64 58.33 19.09
N LEU A 52 -15.84 58.85 18.87
CA LEU A 52 -16.55 58.93 17.60
C LEU A 52 -15.67 59.65 16.58
N LEU A 53 -15.60 59.16 15.34
CA LEU A 53 -15.49 60.03 14.17
C LEU A 53 -16.04 59.33 12.93
N SER A 54 -17.13 59.90 12.44
CA SER A 54 -17.76 59.70 11.14
C SER A 54 -16.79 59.86 9.96
N GLY A 55 -16.82 58.91 9.02
CA GLY A 55 -16.15 59.00 7.72
C GLY A 55 -16.83 58.11 6.66
N PRO A 56 -16.86 58.51 5.37
CA PRO A 56 -17.93 58.17 4.42
C PRO A 56 -17.75 56.84 3.69
N VAL A 57 -18.89 56.24 3.31
CA VAL A 57 -19.00 55.01 2.52
C VAL A 57 -18.72 55.29 1.03
N PRO A 58 -17.72 54.67 0.38
CA PRO A 58 -17.62 54.71 -1.07
C PRO A 58 -18.47 53.61 -1.69
N ASN A 59 -19.54 54.02 -2.39
CA ASN A 59 -20.33 53.18 -3.28
C ASN A 59 -19.70 53.20 -4.68
N ARG A 60 -19.43 52.03 -5.29
CA ARG A 60 -19.46 51.82 -6.76
C ARG A 60 -19.16 50.36 -7.18
N GLY A 61 -20.10 49.77 -7.93
CA GLY A 61 -19.85 48.71 -8.92
C GLY A 61 -21.01 47.70 -9.09
N PRO A 62 -21.77 47.71 -10.21
CA PRO A 62 -22.68 46.61 -10.59
C PRO A 62 -21.90 45.41 -11.21
N PRO A 63 -22.52 44.23 -11.37
CA PRO A 63 -21.86 42.94 -11.22
C PRO A 63 -21.00 42.55 -12.43
N GLY A 64 -19.82 42.02 -12.14
CA GLY A 64 -18.99 41.34 -13.13
C GLY A 64 -19.75 40.16 -13.73
N ARG A 65 -19.97 40.25 -15.04
CA ARG A 65 -20.42 39.20 -15.95
C ARG A 65 -19.74 37.88 -15.57
N LEU A 66 -20.52 36.86 -15.20
CA LEU A 66 -20.03 35.48 -15.12
C LEU A 66 -19.43 35.16 -16.49
N THR A 67 -18.11 35.10 -16.57
CA THR A 67 -17.47 34.34 -17.63
C THR A 67 -17.94 32.91 -17.43
N ASP A 68 -18.56 32.36 -18.46
CA ASP A 68 -18.76 30.92 -18.60
C ASP A 68 -17.38 30.27 -18.47
N GLU A 69 -17.04 29.87 -17.24
CA GLU A 69 -15.93 28.97 -16.96
C GLU A 69 -16.29 27.66 -17.65
N GLU A 70 -15.82 27.51 -18.88
CA GLU A 70 -15.76 26.23 -19.60
C GLU A 70 -15.36 25.15 -18.59
N PRO A 71 -16.25 24.19 -18.25
CA PRO A 71 -15.86 23.15 -17.35
C PRO A 71 -14.80 22.36 -18.09
N THR A 72 -13.55 22.54 -17.69
CA THR A 72 -12.43 21.71 -18.09
C THR A 72 -12.88 20.27 -17.82
N ARG A 73 -13.34 19.58 -18.87
CA ARG A 73 -13.69 18.16 -18.85
C ARG A 73 -12.40 17.35 -18.76
N GLY A 74 -11.64 17.60 -17.70
CA GLY A 74 -10.68 16.65 -17.15
C GLY A 74 -11.49 15.56 -16.49
N GLY A 75 -12.02 14.63 -17.29
CA GLY A 75 -12.49 13.36 -16.78
C GLY A 75 -11.35 12.67 -16.01
N PRO A 76 -11.66 11.67 -15.16
CA PRO A 76 -10.64 10.92 -14.45
C PRO A 76 -9.60 10.47 -15.48
N ILE A 77 -8.33 10.72 -15.19
CA ILE A 77 -7.22 10.26 -16.02
C ILE A 77 -7.26 8.75 -15.90
N SER A 78 -8.06 8.09 -16.74
CA SER A 78 -8.15 6.64 -16.77
C SER A 78 -6.72 6.15 -16.94
N VAL A 79 -6.27 5.36 -15.98
CA VAL A 79 -4.93 4.77 -16.00
C VAL A 79 -4.82 3.78 -17.17
N GLU A 80 -5.96 3.34 -17.72
CA GLU A 80 -6.01 2.67 -19.01
C GLU A 80 -5.60 3.61 -20.17
N PRO A 81 -4.64 3.17 -21.01
CA PRO A 81 -4.30 3.89 -22.22
C PRO A 81 -5.48 3.90 -23.20
N ARG A 82 -5.64 5.02 -23.92
CA ARG A 82 -6.66 5.17 -24.96
C ARG A 82 -6.23 4.45 -26.22
N VAL A 83 -7.19 3.91 -26.96
CA VAL A 83 -6.95 3.13 -28.19
C VAL A 83 -7.76 3.62 -29.37
N ASN A 84 -7.19 3.49 -30.56
CA ASN A 84 -7.85 3.72 -31.85
C ASN A 84 -8.64 5.03 -31.87
N GLU A 85 -9.96 4.96 -32.05
CA GLU A 85 -10.88 6.10 -32.15
C GLU A 85 -11.05 6.90 -30.84
N GLN A 86 -10.58 6.37 -29.71
CA GLN A 86 -10.62 7.10 -28.43
C GLN A 86 -9.55 8.21 -28.36
N ILE A 87 -8.59 8.21 -29.28
CA ILE A 87 -7.53 9.21 -29.38
C ILE A 87 -8.11 10.48 -30.01
N ARG A 88 -8.05 11.60 -29.27
CA ARG A 88 -8.63 12.89 -29.70
C ARG A 88 -7.62 13.85 -30.34
N ALA A 89 -6.36 13.44 -30.44
CA ALA A 89 -5.29 14.28 -30.98
C ALA A 89 -5.34 14.33 -32.51
N ARG A 90 -5.05 15.49 -33.10
CA ARG A 90 -5.02 15.67 -34.56
C ARG A 90 -3.76 15.09 -35.19
N GLU A 91 -2.64 15.28 -34.50
CA GLU A 91 -1.32 14.80 -34.91
C GLU A 91 -0.75 13.91 -33.82
N VAL A 92 -0.13 12.80 -34.21
CA VAL A 92 0.46 11.81 -33.31
C VAL A 92 1.88 11.48 -33.74
N ARG A 93 2.75 11.21 -32.77
CA ARG A 93 4.06 10.62 -33.04
C ARG A 93 3.91 9.11 -33.08
N LEU A 94 4.10 8.52 -34.26
CA LEU A 94 3.87 7.10 -34.50
C LEU A 94 5.16 6.27 -34.33
N VAL A 95 5.02 5.18 -33.58
CA VAL A 95 6.04 4.15 -33.42
C VAL A 95 5.47 2.82 -33.91
N GLY A 96 6.18 2.17 -34.84
CA GLY A 96 5.84 0.85 -35.38
C GLY A 96 5.93 -0.28 -34.35
N PRO A 97 5.48 -1.49 -34.72
CA PRO A 97 5.46 -2.66 -33.83
C PRO A 97 6.86 -3.06 -33.33
N GLU A 98 7.85 -3.02 -34.22
CA GLU A 98 9.27 -3.32 -33.93
C GLU A 98 10.04 -2.13 -33.33
N GLY A 99 9.36 -1.03 -33.02
CA GLY A 99 10.00 0.19 -32.49
C GLY A 99 10.57 1.13 -33.57
N GLU A 100 10.25 0.89 -34.84
CA GLU A 100 10.57 1.83 -35.93
C GLU A 100 9.84 3.17 -35.73
N GLN A 101 10.55 4.28 -35.87
CA GLN A 101 9.98 5.61 -35.70
C GLN A 101 9.56 6.16 -37.06
N VAL A 102 8.25 6.13 -37.34
CA VAL A 102 7.66 6.68 -38.58
C VAL A 102 7.63 8.22 -38.55
N GLY A 103 7.62 8.80 -37.34
CA GLY A 103 7.67 10.25 -37.13
C GLY A 103 6.32 10.84 -36.75
N ILE A 104 6.07 12.09 -37.14
CA ILE A 104 4.81 12.79 -36.86
C ILE A 104 3.88 12.55 -38.04
N VAL A 105 2.71 11.99 -37.77
CA VAL A 105 1.69 11.69 -38.78
C VAL A 105 0.32 12.17 -38.27
N PRO A 106 -0.62 12.49 -39.19
CA PRO A 106 -2.00 12.74 -38.79
C PRO A 106 -2.65 11.46 -38.27
N LEU A 107 -3.60 11.59 -37.34
CA LEU A 107 -4.29 10.46 -36.72
C LEU A 107 -4.91 9.51 -37.75
N GLU A 108 -5.54 10.05 -38.79
CA GLU A 108 -6.16 9.27 -39.87
C GLU A 108 -5.16 8.33 -40.55
N ARG A 109 -3.95 8.83 -40.84
CA ARG A 109 -2.91 8.01 -41.45
C ARG A 109 -2.39 6.95 -40.48
N ALA A 110 -2.29 7.26 -39.19
CA ALA A 110 -1.91 6.29 -38.17
C ALA A 110 -2.94 5.16 -38.02
N LEU A 111 -4.24 5.48 -38.10
CA LEU A 111 -5.32 4.48 -38.06
C LEU A 111 -5.32 3.59 -39.30
N GLN A 112 -5.06 4.16 -40.49
CA GLN A 112 -4.89 3.36 -41.72
C GLN A 112 -3.73 2.38 -41.59
N LEU A 113 -2.55 2.85 -41.15
CA LEU A 113 -1.38 1.99 -40.96
C LEU A 113 -1.61 0.91 -39.90
N ALA A 114 -2.42 1.19 -38.89
CA ALA A 114 -2.82 0.20 -37.88
C ALA A 114 -3.71 -0.89 -38.51
N ALA A 115 -4.69 -0.49 -39.33
CA ALA A 115 -5.57 -1.40 -40.06
C ALA A 115 -4.82 -2.23 -41.13
N ASP A 116 -3.84 -1.65 -41.83
CA ASP A 116 -3.03 -2.35 -42.85
C ASP A 116 -2.19 -3.49 -42.24
N VAL A 117 -1.86 -3.39 -40.95
CA VAL A 117 -1.02 -4.35 -40.22
C VAL A 117 -1.85 -5.19 -39.23
N ASP A 118 -3.18 -5.03 -39.21
CA ASP A 118 -4.11 -5.68 -38.28
C ASP A 118 -3.73 -5.51 -36.79
N LEU A 119 -3.18 -4.35 -36.43
CA LEU A 119 -2.78 -4.00 -35.06
C LEU A 119 -3.58 -2.80 -34.53
N ASP A 120 -3.60 -2.61 -33.21
CA ASP A 120 -4.23 -1.44 -32.60
C ASP A 120 -3.25 -0.26 -32.47
N LEU A 121 -3.79 0.95 -32.58
CA LEU A 121 -3.09 2.18 -32.24
C LEU A 121 -3.30 2.49 -30.76
N VAL A 122 -2.27 2.29 -29.94
CA VAL A 122 -2.32 2.51 -28.48
C VAL A 122 -1.56 3.79 -28.09
N GLU A 123 -2.21 4.67 -27.35
CA GLU A 123 -1.60 5.89 -26.80
C GLU A 123 -0.81 5.56 -25.52
N VAL A 124 0.53 5.48 -25.63
CA VAL A 124 1.40 5.14 -24.50
C VAL A 124 1.74 6.37 -23.65
N ALA A 125 1.89 7.54 -24.29
CA ALA A 125 2.25 8.78 -23.61
C ALA A 125 1.34 9.94 -24.04
N PRO A 126 0.23 10.18 -23.33
CA PRO A 126 -0.71 11.27 -23.61
C PRO A 126 -0.17 12.65 -23.24
N MET A 127 0.85 12.72 -22.37
CA MET A 127 1.40 13.98 -21.87
C MET A 127 2.41 14.63 -22.83
N ALA A 128 2.83 13.93 -23.88
CA ALA A 128 3.75 14.47 -24.88
C ALA A 128 3.02 15.36 -25.91
N ARG A 129 3.72 16.36 -26.47
CA ARG A 129 3.22 17.19 -27.57
C ARG A 129 4.18 17.06 -28.77
N PRO A 130 3.82 16.36 -29.86
CA PRO A 130 2.61 15.55 -30.08
C PRO A 130 2.57 14.25 -29.23
N PRO A 131 1.37 13.71 -28.89
CA PRO A 131 1.24 12.48 -28.11
C PRO A 131 1.86 11.29 -28.84
N VAL A 132 2.41 10.34 -28.06
CA VAL A 132 3.12 9.18 -28.62
C VAL A 132 2.17 7.99 -28.69
N CYS A 133 1.93 7.54 -29.91
CA CYS A 133 1.13 6.37 -30.23
C CYS A 133 2.03 5.26 -30.76
N LYS A 134 1.80 4.03 -30.29
CA LYS A 134 2.53 2.85 -30.73
C LYS A 134 1.56 1.82 -31.28
N LEU A 135 1.90 1.22 -32.42
CA LEU A 135 1.16 0.08 -32.98
C LEU A 135 1.46 -1.16 -32.12
N MET A 136 0.44 -1.73 -31.50
CA MET A 136 0.54 -2.96 -30.71
C MET A 136 -0.84 -3.59 -30.52
N ASP A 137 -0.88 -4.89 -30.23
CA ASP A 137 -2.11 -5.56 -29.80
C ASP A 137 -2.52 -5.09 -28.39
N PHE A 138 -3.70 -4.47 -28.27
CA PHE A 138 -4.19 -3.96 -26.99
C PHE A 138 -4.56 -5.08 -26.00
N GLY A 139 -5.09 -6.21 -26.50
CA GLY A 139 -5.47 -7.36 -25.68
C GLY A 139 -4.27 -7.96 -24.97
N LYS A 140 -3.18 -8.19 -25.71
CA LYS A 140 -1.92 -8.70 -25.14
C LYS A 140 -1.31 -7.71 -24.14
N PHE A 141 -1.28 -6.43 -24.48
CA PHE A 141 -0.77 -5.38 -23.59
C PHE A 141 -1.57 -5.29 -22.27
N LYS A 142 -2.90 -5.37 -22.33
CA LYS A 142 -3.78 -5.36 -21.15
C LYS A 142 -3.53 -6.59 -20.27
N TYR A 143 -3.33 -7.76 -20.87
CA TYR A 143 -3.01 -8.97 -20.12
C TYR A 143 -1.64 -8.86 -19.42
N GLU A 144 -0.59 -8.44 -20.13
CA GLU A 144 0.75 -8.29 -19.56
C GLU A 144 0.81 -7.22 -18.47
N SER A 145 0.15 -6.08 -18.68
CA SER A 145 0.07 -5.01 -17.67
C SER A 145 -0.72 -5.48 -16.45
N ALA A 146 -1.82 -6.20 -16.63
CA ALA A 146 -2.56 -6.81 -15.53
C ALA A 146 -1.75 -7.89 -14.79
N LEU A 147 -0.98 -8.71 -15.52
CA LEU A 147 -0.11 -9.73 -14.94
C LEU A 147 1.01 -9.08 -14.14
N LYS A 148 1.72 -8.10 -14.73
CA LYS A 148 2.75 -7.30 -14.04
C LYS A 148 2.19 -6.60 -12.81
N ALA A 149 0.98 -6.03 -12.89
CA ALA A 149 0.33 -5.41 -11.75
C ALA A 149 -0.01 -6.43 -10.65
N ARG A 150 -0.48 -7.63 -11.02
CA ARG A 150 -0.74 -8.73 -10.07
C ARG A 150 0.54 -9.25 -9.44
N GLU A 151 1.61 -9.41 -10.21
CA GLU A 151 2.93 -9.81 -9.73
C GLU A 151 3.52 -8.75 -8.82
N ALA A 152 3.44 -7.46 -9.18
CA ALA A 152 3.88 -6.35 -8.35
C ALA A 152 3.12 -6.32 -7.02
N ARG A 153 1.79 -6.52 -7.04
CA ARG A 153 0.98 -6.63 -5.81
C ARG A 153 1.35 -7.84 -4.97
N ARG A 154 1.68 -8.99 -5.60
CA ARG A 154 2.13 -10.20 -4.89
C ARG A 154 3.52 -10.03 -4.27
N ASN A 155 4.42 -9.36 -4.99
CA ASN A 155 5.79 -9.09 -4.56
C ASN A 155 5.86 -7.96 -3.53
N GLN A 156 4.88 -7.05 -3.55
CA GLN A 156 4.72 -6.04 -2.51
C GLN A 156 4.31 -6.75 -1.21
N GLN A 157 5.29 -6.92 -0.32
CA GLN A 157 5.04 -7.46 1.01
C GLN A 157 4.18 -6.47 1.79
N GLN A 158 2.91 -6.83 1.97
CA GLN A 158 2.00 -6.10 2.83
C GLN A 158 2.47 -6.29 4.27
N THR A 159 3.15 -5.29 4.84
CA THR A 159 3.51 -5.29 6.26
C THR A 159 2.24 -5.11 7.07
N VAL A 160 1.75 -6.18 7.69
CA VAL A 160 0.53 -6.15 8.48
C VAL A 160 0.88 -5.75 9.91
N ILE A 161 0.07 -4.88 10.51
CA ILE A 161 0.18 -4.58 11.94
C ILE A 161 -0.60 -5.66 12.69
N LYS A 162 0.11 -6.51 13.44
CA LYS A 162 -0.49 -7.52 14.31
C LYS A 162 -0.69 -6.94 15.69
N GLU A 163 -1.89 -7.09 16.22
CA GLU A 163 -2.20 -6.64 17.58
C GLU A 163 -1.98 -7.78 18.58
N MET A 164 -1.25 -7.49 19.66
CA MET A 164 -1.06 -8.41 20.78
C MET A 164 -1.61 -7.79 22.06
N LYS A 165 -2.59 -8.44 22.68
CA LYS A 165 -3.21 -7.96 23.91
C LYS A 165 -2.60 -8.65 25.14
N LEU A 166 -2.21 -7.86 26.12
CA LEU A 166 -1.62 -8.30 27.38
C LEU A 166 -2.41 -7.75 28.57
N ARG A 167 -2.30 -8.45 29.70
CA ARG A 167 -2.85 -8.01 30.98
C ARG A 167 -1.72 -7.57 31.91
N PRO A 168 -1.93 -6.59 32.80
CA PRO A 168 -0.90 -6.14 33.76
C PRO A 168 -0.47 -7.24 34.76
N LYS A 169 -1.37 -8.17 35.09
CA LYS A 169 -1.15 -9.32 36.00
C LYS A 169 -1.08 -10.62 35.21
N ILE A 170 -0.08 -10.73 34.36
CA ILE A 170 0.15 -11.93 33.54
C ILE A 170 0.96 -12.95 34.34
N ASP A 171 0.64 -14.23 34.16
CA ASP A 171 1.45 -15.34 34.68
C ASP A 171 2.77 -15.47 33.91
N PRO A 172 3.89 -15.86 34.53
CA PRO A 172 5.16 -16.04 33.83
C PRO A 172 5.06 -16.95 32.58
N HIS A 173 4.25 -18.01 32.63
CA HIS A 173 4.09 -18.92 31.49
C HIS A 173 3.32 -18.30 30.31
N ASP A 174 2.26 -17.53 30.60
CA ASP A 174 1.53 -16.79 29.55
C ASP A 174 2.42 -15.69 28.94
N TYR A 175 3.27 -15.06 29.75
CA TYR A 175 4.23 -14.08 29.26
C TYR A 175 5.18 -14.66 28.21
N GLU A 176 5.75 -15.84 28.47
CA GLU A 176 6.65 -16.54 27.53
C GLU A 176 5.95 -16.89 26.21
N THR A 177 4.70 -17.35 26.29
CA THR A 177 3.90 -17.67 25.10
C THR A 177 3.66 -16.42 24.23
N LYS A 178 3.29 -15.29 24.87
CA LYS A 178 3.04 -14.02 24.18
C LYS A 178 4.33 -13.44 23.61
N LYS A 179 5.44 -13.52 24.34
CA LYS A 179 6.77 -13.18 23.84
C LYS A 179 7.10 -14.00 22.60
N GLY A 180 6.86 -15.30 22.62
CA GLY A 180 7.06 -16.19 21.46
C GLY A 180 6.26 -15.73 20.23
N HIS A 181 5.03 -15.28 20.42
CA HIS A 181 4.22 -14.70 19.33
C HIS A 181 4.81 -13.40 18.80
N VAL A 182 5.25 -12.48 19.67
CA VAL A 182 5.89 -11.23 19.26
C VAL A 182 7.16 -11.51 18.46
N VAL A 183 8.02 -12.42 18.93
CA VAL A 183 9.23 -12.86 18.23
C VAL A 183 8.89 -13.47 16.86
N ARG A 184 7.84 -14.30 16.78
CA ARG A 184 7.40 -14.92 15.52
C ARG A 184 6.94 -13.87 14.51
N PHE A 185 6.20 -12.85 14.94
CA PHE A 185 5.73 -11.77 14.05
C PHE A 185 6.87 -10.87 13.59
N LEU A 186 7.80 -10.54 14.49
CA LEU A 186 8.99 -9.76 14.11
C LEU A 186 9.89 -10.53 13.13
N LYS A 187 10.04 -11.85 13.32
CA LYS A 187 10.73 -12.73 12.36
C LYS A 187 10.01 -12.85 11.02
N ALA A 188 8.69 -12.70 10.99
CA ALA A 188 7.91 -12.64 9.75
C ALA A 188 8.02 -11.28 9.04
N GLY A 189 8.57 -10.25 9.70
CA GLY A 189 8.66 -8.89 9.17
C GLY A 189 7.41 -8.03 9.40
N ASP A 190 6.48 -8.50 10.23
CA ASP A 190 5.28 -7.75 10.61
C ASP A 190 5.57 -6.76 11.74
N LYS A 191 4.81 -5.66 11.77
CA LYS A 191 4.82 -4.73 12.91
C LYS A 191 3.91 -5.27 14.00
N VAL A 192 4.29 -5.09 15.25
CA VAL A 192 3.50 -5.59 16.39
C VAL A 192 3.05 -4.44 17.27
N LYS A 193 1.74 -4.27 17.41
CA LYS A 193 1.12 -3.34 18.36
C LYS A 193 0.78 -4.11 19.64
N VAL A 194 1.58 -3.91 20.68
CA VAL A 194 1.34 -4.49 22.00
C VAL A 194 0.41 -3.56 22.76
N THR A 195 -0.73 -4.07 23.21
CA THR A 195 -1.75 -3.33 23.94
C THR A 195 -1.96 -3.96 25.31
N ILE A 196 -1.64 -3.22 26.37
CA ILE A 196 -2.01 -3.58 27.73
C ILE A 196 -3.37 -2.97 28.03
N MET A 197 -4.32 -3.79 28.46
CA MET A 197 -5.63 -3.31 28.86
C MET A 197 -5.68 -3.21 30.39
N PHE A 198 -5.86 -2.00 30.92
CA PHE A 198 -6.11 -1.82 32.35
C PHE A 198 -7.57 -2.12 32.67
N ARG A 199 -7.82 -2.81 33.80
CA ARG A 199 -9.17 -3.09 34.27
C ARG A 199 -9.47 -2.26 35.52
N GLY A 200 -10.42 -1.33 35.40
CA GLY A 200 -10.99 -0.56 36.50
C GLY A 200 -9.94 0.02 37.45
N ARG A 201 -9.79 -0.61 38.62
CA ARG A 201 -8.88 -0.21 39.71
C ARG A 201 -7.39 -0.21 39.34
N GLU A 202 -7.02 -0.82 38.21
CA GLU A 202 -5.63 -0.87 37.72
C GLU A 202 -5.26 0.35 36.87
N GLN A 203 -6.24 1.18 36.46
CA GLN A 203 -5.97 2.42 35.73
C GLN A 203 -5.17 3.44 36.55
N SER A 204 -5.28 3.39 37.88
CA SER A 204 -4.52 4.25 38.79
C SER A 204 -3.05 3.83 38.94
N ARG A 205 -2.65 2.65 38.43
CA ARG A 205 -1.27 2.13 38.49
C ARG A 205 -0.73 1.83 37.09
N PRO A 206 -0.49 2.86 36.25
CA PRO A 206 0.12 2.67 34.93
C PRO A 206 1.56 2.14 35.01
N GLU A 207 2.24 2.32 36.15
CA GLU A 207 3.61 1.82 36.38
C GLU A 207 3.77 0.32 36.13
N LEU A 208 2.78 -0.50 36.49
CA LEU A 208 2.86 -1.95 36.30
C LEU A 208 2.88 -2.31 34.81
N GLY A 209 2.09 -1.62 34.00
CA GLY A 209 2.10 -1.78 32.55
C GLY A 209 3.41 -1.31 31.93
N TYR A 210 3.91 -0.16 32.38
CA TYR A 210 5.18 0.38 31.90
C TYR A 210 6.37 -0.56 32.19
N ARG A 211 6.44 -1.12 33.40
CA ARG A 211 7.48 -2.10 33.77
C ARG A 211 7.43 -3.35 32.89
N LEU A 212 6.24 -3.86 32.58
CA LEU A 212 6.07 -5.02 31.71
C LEU A 212 6.51 -4.74 30.26
N LEU A 213 6.17 -3.56 29.73
CA LEU A 213 6.58 -3.15 28.38
C LEU A 213 8.10 -2.93 28.30
N ARG A 214 8.70 -2.31 29.32
CA ARG A 214 10.14 -2.12 29.40
C ARG A 214 10.90 -3.46 29.48
N ARG A 215 10.35 -4.44 30.19
CA ARG A 215 10.89 -5.81 30.21
C ARG A 215 10.82 -6.44 28.82
N LEU A 216 9.66 -6.37 28.16
CA LEU A 216 9.51 -6.86 26.78
C LEU A 216 10.48 -6.19 25.81
N GLU A 217 10.67 -4.88 25.91
CA GLU A 217 11.61 -4.12 25.09
C GLU A 217 13.04 -4.65 25.26
N SER A 218 13.50 -4.85 26.49
CA SER A 218 14.86 -5.37 26.76
C SER A 218 15.09 -6.76 26.16
N GLU A 219 14.07 -7.61 26.17
CA GLU A 219 14.15 -8.97 25.64
C GLU A 219 14.01 -9.03 24.10
N ILE A 220 13.51 -7.97 23.46
CA ILE A 220 13.24 -7.90 22.01
C ILE A 220 14.26 -7.05 21.25
N THR A 221 15.12 -6.31 21.97
CA THR A 221 16.12 -5.38 21.40
C THR A 221 17.00 -6.03 20.32
N GLU A 222 17.23 -7.35 20.40
CA GLU A 222 18.02 -8.09 19.40
C GLU A 222 17.32 -8.24 18.04
N LEU A 223 15.99 -8.31 18.00
CA LEU A 223 15.22 -8.61 16.77
C LEU A 223 14.46 -7.40 16.22
N GLY A 224 14.15 -6.43 17.07
CA GLY A 224 13.35 -5.27 16.69
C GLY A 224 13.67 -4.04 17.52
N TYR A 225 13.18 -2.90 17.04
CA TYR A 225 13.29 -1.60 17.69
C TYR A 225 11.90 -1.05 18.02
N VAL A 226 11.85 -0.16 19.01
CA VAL A 226 10.61 0.52 19.39
C VAL A 226 10.35 1.67 18.43
N GLU A 227 9.26 1.59 17.66
CA GLU A 227 8.82 2.68 16.78
C GLU A 227 8.01 3.71 17.56
N SER A 228 7.15 3.25 18.47
CA SER A 228 6.39 4.10 19.37
C SER A 228 6.60 3.64 20.80
N ALA A 229 7.20 4.54 21.59
CA ALA A 229 7.34 4.39 23.04
C ALA A 229 5.98 4.08 23.70
N PRO A 230 5.97 3.43 24.89
CA PRO A 230 4.75 3.12 25.61
C PRO A 230 3.95 4.40 25.90
N LYS A 231 2.80 4.54 25.22
CA LYS A 231 1.86 5.66 25.39
C LYS A 231 0.58 5.17 26.05
N GLN A 232 0.08 5.94 27.00
CA GLN A 232 -1.22 5.67 27.61
C GLN A 232 -2.32 6.28 26.74
N ASP A 233 -3.18 5.41 26.21
CA ASP A 233 -4.33 5.72 25.38
C ASP A 233 -5.61 5.41 26.20
N GLY A 234 -5.88 6.30 27.16
CA GLY A 234 -6.98 6.18 28.13
C GLY A 234 -6.88 4.92 29.00
N ARG A 235 -7.74 3.94 28.71
CA ARG A 235 -7.80 2.65 29.41
C ARG A 235 -6.72 1.66 28.93
N ASN A 236 -6.08 1.95 27.81
CA ASN A 236 -5.13 1.06 27.18
C ASN A 236 -3.74 1.70 27.24
N MET A 237 -2.69 0.90 27.31
CA MET A 237 -1.33 1.37 27.07
C MET A 237 -0.78 0.62 25.87
N ILE A 238 -0.33 1.38 24.88
CA ILE A 238 0.10 0.85 23.59
C ILE A 238 1.59 1.08 23.39
N MET A 239 2.24 0.09 22.79
CA MET A 239 3.62 0.16 22.31
C MET A 239 3.67 -0.49 20.94
N VAL A 240 4.38 0.12 20.00
CA VAL A 240 4.54 -0.44 18.64
C VAL A 240 5.99 -0.82 18.42
N LEU A 241 6.19 -2.09 18.08
CA LEU A 241 7.48 -2.69 17.78
C LEU A 241 7.59 -2.91 16.27
N ALA A 242 8.75 -2.54 15.73
CA ALA A 242 9.10 -2.76 14.34
C ALA A 242 10.31 -3.69 14.22
N PRO A 243 10.34 -4.60 13.24
CA PRO A 243 11.47 -5.49 13.05
C PRO A 243 12.67 -4.73 12.46
N HIS A 244 13.89 -5.17 12.78
CA HIS A 244 15.07 -4.64 12.12
C HIS A 244 15.07 -4.96 10.62
N ARG A 245 15.64 -4.05 9.81
CA ARG A 245 15.76 -4.22 8.35
C ARG A 245 16.48 -5.53 7.98
N ALA A 246 17.46 -5.95 8.77
CA ALA A 246 18.18 -7.21 8.57
C ALA A 246 17.27 -8.45 8.74
N VAL A 247 16.41 -8.45 9.76
CA VAL A 247 15.43 -9.53 10.00
C VAL A 247 14.38 -9.55 8.89
N LYS A 248 13.95 -8.37 8.43
CA LYS A 248 13.03 -8.24 7.30
C LYS A 248 13.58 -8.92 6.04
N ALA A 249 14.87 -8.76 5.73
CA ALA A 249 15.51 -9.42 4.58
C ALA A 249 15.53 -10.96 4.72
N SER A 250 15.82 -11.47 5.92
CA SER A 250 15.81 -12.93 6.17
C SER A 250 14.42 -13.55 6.07
N ALA A 251 13.37 -12.82 6.46
CA ALA A 251 11.98 -13.24 6.33
C ALA A 251 11.57 -13.38 4.85
N VAL A 252 12.06 -12.46 4.00
CA VAL A 252 11.85 -12.51 2.55
C VAL A 252 12.44 -13.78 1.95
N ALA A 253 13.68 -14.12 2.34
CA ALA A 253 14.35 -15.32 1.85
C ALA A 253 13.62 -16.62 2.31
N ALA A 254 13.19 -16.68 3.57
CA ALA A 254 12.51 -17.85 4.12
C ALA A 254 11.10 -18.06 3.54
N THR A 255 10.41 -16.98 3.14
CA THR A 255 9.08 -17.06 2.51
C THR A 255 9.21 -17.45 1.04
N ALA A 256 10.23 -16.95 0.34
CA ALA A 256 10.53 -17.33 -1.04
C ALA A 256 10.87 -18.83 -1.17
N SER A 257 11.56 -19.42 -0.18
CA SER A 257 11.92 -20.85 -0.20
C SER A 257 10.79 -21.80 0.21
N ARG A 258 9.74 -21.30 0.87
CA ARG A 258 8.59 -22.12 1.32
C ARG A 258 7.40 -22.09 0.35
N GLY A 259 7.39 -21.16 -0.59
CA GLY A 259 6.39 -21.07 -1.66
C GLY A 259 6.71 -21.97 -2.85
N GLY A 260 6.89 -23.28 -2.63
CA GLY A 260 6.78 -24.25 -3.72
C GLY A 260 5.32 -24.31 -4.20
N PRO A 261 5.04 -24.55 -5.50
CA PRO A 261 3.68 -24.61 -6.02
C PRO A 261 2.91 -25.71 -5.29
N ARG A 262 1.97 -25.34 -4.41
CA ARG A 262 0.89 -26.25 -4.05
C ARG A 262 -0.06 -26.24 -5.23
N GLU A 263 0.14 -27.26 -6.07
CA GLU A 263 -0.77 -27.72 -7.10
C GLU A 263 -2.19 -27.70 -6.53
N ARG A 264 -2.97 -26.72 -6.98
CA ARG A 264 -4.40 -26.68 -6.72
C ARG A 264 -4.99 -27.71 -7.66
N THR A 265 -5.23 -28.92 -7.16
CA THR A 265 -6.12 -29.86 -7.82
C THR A 265 -7.45 -29.14 -8.01
N ALA A 266 -7.78 -28.86 -9.27
CA ALA A 266 -9.08 -28.34 -9.65
C ALA A 266 -10.09 -29.46 -9.43
N GLU A 267 -10.91 -29.35 -8.39
CA GLU A 267 -12.19 -30.05 -8.36
C GLU A 267 -13.14 -29.25 -9.26
N GLU A 268 -13.41 -29.80 -10.44
CA GLU A 268 -14.49 -29.37 -11.33
C GLU A 268 -15.84 -29.76 -10.69
N PRO A 269 -16.84 -28.84 -10.62
CA PRO A 269 -18.21 -29.26 -10.40
C PRO A 269 -18.81 -29.78 -11.72
N ALA A 270 -19.16 -31.05 -11.74
CA ALA A 270 -19.92 -31.69 -12.81
C ALA A 270 -21.39 -31.23 -12.75
N ASP A 271 -21.79 -30.38 -13.70
CA ASP A 271 -23.19 -30.21 -14.08
C ASP A 271 -23.55 -31.32 -15.09
N ALA A 272 -24.47 -32.20 -14.71
CA ALA A 272 -25.13 -33.13 -15.61
C ALA A 272 -26.65 -32.97 -15.50
N VAL A 273 -27.24 -32.46 -16.58
CA VAL A 273 -28.67 -32.33 -16.85
C VAL A 273 -29.15 -33.51 -17.70
N ALA A 274 -30.22 -34.19 -17.26
CA ALA A 274 -31.22 -34.95 -18.04
C ALA A 274 -32.28 -35.51 -17.05
N ALA A 275 -33.51 -35.00 -16.96
CA ALA A 275 -34.69 -35.14 -17.86
C ALA A 275 -35.61 -36.35 -17.56
N GLU A 276 -36.89 -36.03 -17.27
CA GLU A 276 -38.15 -36.84 -17.38
C GLU A 276 -38.30 -38.14 -16.53
N SER A 277 -39.45 -38.58 -16.02
CA SER A 277 -40.89 -38.28 -16.20
C SER A 277 -41.73 -39.03 -15.13
N THR A 278 -42.94 -38.54 -14.84
CA THR A 278 -44.19 -39.27 -14.49
C THR A 278 -44.32 -40.18 -13.24
N ALA A 279 -45.34 -39.87 -12.42
CA ALA A 279 -46.38 -40.74 -11.82
C ALA A 279 -46.79 -40.21 -10.42
N THR A 280 -47.96 -39.61 -10.25
CA THR A 280 -49.24 -40.23 -9.82
C THR A 280 -49.40 -40.32 -8.29
N SER A 281 -50.53 -39.77 -7.86
CA SER A 281 -51.20 -39.83 -6.56
C SER A 281 -51.23 -41.19 -5.86
N GLU A 282 -51.12 -41.21 -4.52
CA GLU A 282 -52.18 -41.63 -3.58
C GLU A 282 -51.64 -41.97 -2.18
N SER A 283 -52.33 -41.41 -1.17
CA SER A 283 -52.72 -42.05 0.09
C SER A 283 -51.70 -42.33 1.23
N ALA A 284 -52.20 -41.93 2.41
CA ALA A 284 -52.17 -42.65 3.69
C ALA A 284 -51.00 -42.48 4.68
N ALA A 285 -51.42 -42.07 5.89
CA ALA A 285 -51.01 -42.52 7.21
C ALA A 285 -49.91 -41.75 7.99
N ALA A 286 -50.37 -40.85 8.84
CA ALA A 286 -50.06 -40.78 10.28
C ALA A 286 -51.25 -40.04 10.93
N GLY A 287 -51.93 -40.49 11.99
CA GLY A 287 -51.59 -41.37 13.10
C GLY A 287 -52.19 -40.71 14.35
N GLU A 288 -53.05 -41.44 15.06
CA GLU A 288 -54.09 -41.02 16.02
C GLU A 288 -53.65 -40.34 17.34
N THR A 289 -54.71 -39.90 18.07
CA THR A 289 -54.88 -39.65 19.53
C THR A 289 -54.65 -38.20 19.96
N GLY A 290 -55.55 -37.50 20.67
CA GLY A 290 -56.82 -37.75 21.35
C GLY A 290 -57.12 -36.52 22.23
N MET A 291 -58.27 -36.47 22.90
CA MET A 291 -58.62 -35.59 24.04
C MET A 291 -59.54 -34.36 23.80
N THR A 292 -60.85 -34.65 23.89
CA THR A 292 -61.94 -33.92 24.60
C THR A 292 -62.24 -32.44 24.28
N ALA A 293 -63.40 -32.21 23.67
CA ALA A 293 -64.24 -31.05 23.96
C ALA A 293 -65.71 -31.44 23.74
N ASP A 294 -66.53 -31.34 24.79
CA ASP A 294 -67.93 -30.92 24.64
C ASP A 294 -68.39 -30.32 25.97
N THR A 295 -68.46 -29.00 25.97
CA THR A 295 -69.03 -28.18 27.03
C THR A 295 -70.44 -27.80 26.60
N ASN A 296 -71.39 -28.20 27.41
CA ASN A 296 -72.80 -27.82 27.38
C ASN A 296 -72.95 -26.33 27.72
N GLY A 297 -73.78 -25.57 26.98
CA GLY A 297 -73.96 -24.15 27.26
C GLY A 297 -74.90 -23.40 26.32
N GLN A 298 -76.21 -23.70 26.45
CA GLN A 298 -77.40 -22.92 26.06
C GLN A 298 -77.78 -22.81 24.58
#